data_AF-A0AAW1VHN4-F1
#
_entry.id   AF-A0AAW1VHN4-F1
#
_cell.length_a   1.000
_cell.length_b   1.000
_cell.length_c   1.000
_cell.angle_alpha   90.00
_cell.angle_beta   90.00
_cell.angle_gamma   90.00
#
_symmetry.space_group_name_H-M   'P 1'
#
loop_
_entity.id
_entity.type
_entity.pdbx_description
1 polymer ?
#
loop_
_entity_poly.entity_id
_entity_poly.type
_entity_poly.pdbx_seq_one_letter_code
_entity_poly.pdbx_strand_id
1 'polypeptide(L)'
;MNSCEKINNKRRRVHIEPDLEEFSGVKEELIQNEREPELLQENAVKVWSPTDTIKDEDLKKHIDLGRRVYAHSEAQTLGMLHFNNYDLKESLRDFENFTPVPNAWSLEEEMIFENTLQSVGKNFSKIHQALPDRSIGDLVEYYYKWKNKKKLELRLSAERIRTRKMAKSVLALSVVHSECENIYEFSSDSNDVTQIETTKKN
;
A
#
# COMPACT_ATOMS: atom_id res chain seq x y z
N MET A 1 42.52 -23.01 34.29
CA MET A 1 43.53 -22.65 33.26
C MET A 1 43.17 -23.39 31.99
N ASN A 2 43.14 -22.64 30.90
CA ASN A 2 42.55 -22.93 29.59
C ASN A 2 43.04 -24.23 28.92
N SER A 3 42.22 -24.85 28.06
CA SER A 3 42.42 -24.74 26.60
C SER A 3 41.51 -25.68 25.78
N CYS A 4 40.53 -25.05 25.13
CA CYS A 4 40.09 -25.27 23.74
C CYS A 4 39.57 -26.66 23.31
N GLU A 5 38.25 -26.78 23.28
CA GLU A 5 37.50 -27.76 22.49
C GLU A 5 37.79 -27.53 20.98
N LYS A 6 38.28 -28.58 20.32
CA LYS A 6 38.63 -28.55 18.90
C LYS A 6 37.35 -28.49 18.07
N ILE A 7 37.07 -27.31 17.53
CA ILE A 7 36.05 -27.09 16.50
C ILE A 7 36.43 -27.92 15.27
N ASN A 8 35.70 -29.02 15.04
CA ASN A 8 35.91 -29.88 13.89
C ASN A 8 35.31 -29.21 12.65
N ASN A 9 36.12 -28.37 12.00
CA ASN A 9 35.76 -27.61 10.83
C ASN A 9 35.68 -28.56 9.61
N LYS A 10 34.51 -29.16 9.37
CA LYS A 10 34.20 -29.91 8.14
C LYS A 10 34.22 -28.93 6.95
N ARG A 11 35.40 -28.64 6.42
CA ARG A 11 35.55 -28.02 5.10
C ARG A 11 34.96 -29.00 4.08
N ARG A 12 33.77 -28.71 3.56
CA ARG A 12 33.28 -29.34 2.33
C ARG A 12 34.27 -28.92 1.23
N ARG A 13 35.16 -29.84 0.85
CA ARG A 13 36.00 -29.68 -0.34
C ARG A 13 35.04 -29.81 -1.52
N VAL A 14 34.74 -28.70 -2.20
CA VAL A 14 34.05 -28.75 -3.49
C VAL A 14 35.05 -29.38 -4.46
N HIS A 15 34.73 -30.57 -4.95
CA HIS A 15 35.48 -31.18 -6.04
C HIS A 15 34.98 -30.49 -7.32
N ILE A 16 35.78 -29.58 -7.85
CA ILE A 16 35.50 -28.90 -9.11
C ILE A 16 36.03 -29.83 -10.20
N GLU A 17 35.12 -30.56 -10.84
CA GLU A 17 35.41 -31.27 -12.08
C GLU A 17 35.58 -30.22 -13.19
N PRO A 18 36.72 -30.18 -13.90
CA PRO A 18 36.94 -29.17 -14.93
C PRO A 18 36.32 -29.66 -16.23
N ASP A 19 35.02 -29.45 -16.41
CA ASP A 19 34.33 -29.64 -17.69
C ASP A 19 33.70 -28.31 -18.14
N LEU A 20 34.53 -27.27 -18.13
CA LEU A 20 34.19 -25.90 -18.55
C LEU A 20 35.19 -25.39 -19.59
N GLU A 21 35.66 -26.26 -20.49
CA GLU A 21 36.45 -25.84 -21.67
C GLU A 21 35.62 -25.70 -22.95
N GLU A 22 34.30 -25.45 -22.86
CA GLU A 22 33.51 -25.14 -24.06
C GLU A 22 32.57 -23.92 -23.97
N PHE A 23 32.46 -23.22 -22.83
CA PHE A 23 31.53 -22.07 -22.72
C PHE A 23 32.08 -20.79 -22.08
N SER A 24 33.39 -20.58 -22.08
CA SER A 24 33.94 -19.25 -21.81
C SER A 24 35.13 -18.94 -22.70
N GLY A 25 34.87 -18.95 -24.01
CA GLY A 25 35.66 -18.21 -24.98
C GLY A 25 35.49 -16.72 -24.72
N VAL A 26 36.39 -16.20 -23.90
CA VAL A 26 36.66 -14.79 -23.62
C VAL A 26 36.44 -13.94 -24.87
N LYS A 27 35.46 -13.03 -24.82
CA LYS A 27 35.50 -11.79 -25.60
C LYS A 27 35.63 -10.62 -24.64
N GLU A 28 36.75 -10.62 -23.93
CA GLU A 28 37.23 -9.46 -23.20
C GLU A 28 38.04 -8.61 -24.17
N GLU A 29 37.35 -7.96 -25.12
CA GLU A 29 37.94 -6.91 -25.93
C GLU A 29 36.98 -5.71 -26.04
N LEU A 30 37.43 -4.65 -25.37
CA LEU A 30 37.08 -3.24 -25.53
C LEU A 30 35.66 -2.84 -25.14
N ILE A 31 35.59 -2.17 -23.98
CA ILE A 31 34.54 -1.22 -23.63
C ILE A 31 34.56 -0.10 -24.69
N GLN A 32 33.87 -0.33 -25.81
CA GLN A 32 33.28 0.72 -26.62
C GLN A 32 31.77 0.56 -26.47
N ASN A 33 31.12 1.68 -26.18
CA ASN A 33 29.69 1.79 -25.93
C ASN A 33 28.86 1.45 -27.19
N GLU A 34 28.73 0.17 -27.51
CA GLU A 34 27.67 -0.33 -28.39
C GLU A 34 26.95 -1.46 -27.65
N ARG A 35 25.96 -1.08 -26.82
CA ARG A 35 24.84 -1.99 -26.59
C ARG A 35 24.24 -2.22 -27.96
N GLU A 36 24.44 -3.39 -28.55
CA GLU A 36 23.84 -3.79 -29.81
C GLU A 36 22.32 -3.58 -29.70
N PRO A 37 21.75 -2.51 -30.28
CA PRO A 37 20.37 -2.12 -30.00
C PRO A 37 19.35 -3.08 -30.63
N GLU A 38 19.77 -3.78 -31.69
CA GLU A 38 18.91 -4.64 -32.50
C GLU A 38 18.46 -5.90 -31.73
N LEU A 39 19.31 -6.52 -30.91
CA LEU A 39 18.92 -7.69 -30.11
C LEU A 39 17.91 -7.36 -28.99
N LEU A 40 17.89 -6.10 -28.52
CA LEU A 40 16.88 -5.64 -27.57
C LEU A 40 15.53 -5.44 -28.25
N GLN A 41 15.49 -5.13 -29.54
CA GLN A 41 14.26 -4.86 -30.27
C GLN A 41 13.47 -6.15 -30.55
N GLU A 42 14.12 -7.29 -30.76
CA GLU A 42 13.41 -8.53 -31.10
C GLU A 42 12.53 -9.08 -29.97
N ASN A 43 12.84 -8.78 -28.70
CA ASN A 43 12.10 -9.30 -27.54
C ASN A 43 11.41 -8.23 -26.69
N ALA A 44 11.57 -6.94 -27.00
CA ALA A 44 10.96 -5.86 -26.23
C ALA A 44 9.64 -5.39 -26.86
N VAL A 45 8.57 -5.42 -26.06
CA VAL A 45 7.28 -4.84 -26.45
C VAL A 45 7.17 -3.42 -25.89
N LYS A 46 6.93 -2.44 -26.78
CA LYS A 46 6.67 -1.06 -26.37
C LYS A 46 5.30 -0.95 -25.70
N VAL A 47 5.30 -0.72 -24.38
CA VAL A 47 4.07 -0.63 -23.56
C VAL A 47 3.55 0.80 -23.38
N TRP A 48 4.38 1.82 -23.58
CA TRP A 48 4.00 3.23 -23.45
C TRP A 48 5.02 4.14 -24.14
N SER A 49 4.58 5.31 -24.58
CA SER A 49 5.46 6.46 -24.88
C SER A 49 4.88 7.76 -24.32
N PRO A 50 5.73 8.73 -23.93
CA PRO A 50 5.29 10.10 -23.68
C PRO A 50 4.57 10.66 -24.92
N THR A 51 3.53 11.45 -24.72
CA THR A 51 2.69 11.96 -25.81
C THR A 51 2.02 13.26 -25.41
N ASP A 52 2.11 14.26 -26.27
CA ASP A 52 1.51 15.60 -26.06
C ASP A 52 0.11 15.73 -26.68
N THR A 53 -0.39 14.67 -27.32
CA THR A 53 -1.68 14.63 -28.03
C THR A 53 -2.88 14.76 -27.09
N ILE A 54 -2.74 14.31 -25.84
CA ILE A 54 -3.80 14.34 -24.83
C ILE A 54 -3.42 15.27 -23.69
N LYS A 55 -4.39 16.02 -23.17
CA LYS A 55 -4.19 16.84 -21.97
C LYS A 55 -4.18 15.94 -20.73
N ASP A 56 -3.32 16.25 -19.77
CA ASP A 56 -3.23 15.54 -18.48
C ASP A 56 -4.58 15.46 -17.74
N GLU A 57 -5.41 16.51 -17.85
CA GLU A 57 -6.74 16.53 -17.24
C GLU A 57 -7.67 15.47 -17.81
N ASP A 58 -7.65 15.29 -19.14
CA ASP A 58 -8.52 14.33 -19.82
C ASP A 58 -7.97 12.91 -19.67
N LEU A 59 -6.66 12.74 -19.62
CA LEU A 59 -6.01 11.47 -19.27
C LEU A 59 -6.41 11.02 -17.86
N LYS A 60 -6.37 11.91 -16.86
CA LYS A 60 -6.80 11.58 -15.49
C LYS A 60 -8.26 11.17 -15.43
N LYS A 61 -9.15 11.90 -16.11
CA LYS A 61 -10.58 11.52 -16.21
C LYS A 61 -10.75 10.14 -16.82
N HIS A 62 -9.98 9.81 -17.86
CA HIS A 62 -10.02 8.50 -18.51
C HIS A 62 -9.57 7.37 -17.58
N ILE A 63 -8.47 7.57 -16.83
CA ILE A 63 -8.01 6.62 -15.80
C ILE A 63 -9.08 6.42 -14.71
N ASP A 64 -9.71 7.50 -14.26
CA ASP A 64 -10.78 7.44 -13.27
C ASP A 64 -12.02 6.71 -13.78
N LEU A 65 -12.41 6.92 -15.04
CA LEU A 65 -13.51 6.20 -15.69
C LEU A 65 -13.21 4.70 -15.82
N GLY A 66 -12.02 4.35 -16.33
CA GLY A 66 -11.56 2.97 -16.45
C GLY A 66 -11.60 2.22 -15.11
N ARG A 67 -11.17 2.88 -14.03
CA ARG A 67 -11.18 2.31 -12.68
C ARG A 67 -12.58 2.15 -12.10
N ARG A 68 -13.45 3.14 -12.25
CA ARG A 68 -14.76 3.18 -11.59
C ARG A 68 -15.82 2.36 -12.31
N VAL A 69 -15.82 2.39 -13.64
CA VAL A 69 -16.86 1.77 -14.46
C VAL A 69 -16.44 0.38 -14.92
N TYR A 70 -15.21 0.26 -15.41
CA TYR A 70 -14.72 -0.95 -16.07
C TYR A 70 -13.78 -1.80 -15.20
N ALA A 71 -13.56 -1.40 -13.94
CA ALA A 71 -12.67 -2.08 -12.99
C ALA A 71 -11.24 -2.33 -13.51
N HIS A 72 -10.77 -1.53 -14.47
CA HIS A 72 -9.41 -1.62 -14.98
C HIS A 72 -8.41 -0.93 -14.06
N SER A 73 -7.24 -1.55 -13.92
CA SER A 73 -6.10 -0.90 -13.28
C SER A 73 -5.56 0.23 -14.15
N GLU A 74 -4.89 1.20 -13.52
CA GLU A 74 -4.28 2.32 -14.23
C GLU A 74 -3.31 1.86 -15.33
N ALA A 75 -2.52 0.81 -15.06
CA ALA A 75 -1.61 0.24 -16.05
C ALA A 75 -2.35 -0.35 -17.27
N GLN A 76 -3.50 -1.01 -17.04
CA GLN A 76 -4.33 -1.52 -18.14
C GLN A 76 -4.94 -0.37 -18.94
N THR A 77 -5.47 0.66 -18.26
CA THR A 77 -6.02 1.86 -18.91
C THR A 77 -4.98 2.53 -19.80
N LEU A 78 -3.76 2.74 -19.28
CA LEU A 78 -2.66 3.34 -20.04
C LEU A 78 -2.22 2.46 -21.22
N GLY A 79 -2.13 1.15 -21.02
CA GLY A 79 -1.82 0.20 -22.09
C GLY A 79 -2.86 0.23 -23.21
N MET A 80 -4.15 0.27 -22.86
CA MET A 80 -5.25 0.35 -23.82
C MET A 80 -5.22 1.65 -24.62
N LEU A 81 -4.87 2.75 -23.95
CA LEU A 81 -4.74 4.05 -24.58
C LEU A 81 -3.57 4.07 -25.58
N HIS A 82 -2.42 3.50 -25.22
CA HIS A 82 -1.28 3.37 -26.13
C HIS A 82 -1.61 2.49 -27.34
N PHE A 83 -2.32 1.38 -27.14
CA PHE A 83 -2.76 0.49 -28.23
C PHE A 83 -3.67 1.22 -29.22
N ASN A 84 -4.54 2.10 -28.72
CA ASN A 84 -5.46 2.91 -29.51
C ASN A 84 -4.86 4.22 -30.03
N ASN A 85 -3.52 4.33 -30.12
CA ASN A 85 -2.83 5.54 -30.57
C ASN A 85 -3.30 6.82 -29.85
N TYR A 86 -3.58 6.71 -28.56
CA TYR A 86 -4.04 7.78 -27.68
C TYR A 86 -5.45 8.32 -27.99
N ASP A 87 -6.28 7.56 -28.72
CA ASP A 87 -7.71 7.86 -28.84
C ASP A 87 -8.49 7.39 -27.60
N LEU A 88 -9.04 8.37 -26.87
CA LEU A 88 -9.82 8.12 -25.66
C LEU A 88 -11.11 7.33 -25.95
N LYS A 89 -11.78 7.58 -27.09
CA LYS A 89 -13.08 6.96 -27.38
C LYS A 89 -12.94 5.51 -27.79
N GLU A 90 -11.98 5.22 -28.65
CA GLU A 90 -11.71 3.83 -29.05
C GLU A 90 -11.21 3.01 -27.87
N SER A 91 -10.34 3.59 -27.02
CA SER A 91 -9.92 2.94 -25.77
C SER A 91 -11.09 2.61 -24.83
N LEU A 92 -12.16 3.42 -24.79
CA LEU A 92 -13.35 3.13 -23.98
C LEU A 92 -14.15 1.95 -24.53
N ARG A 93 -14.29 1.85 -25.86
CA ARG A 93 -14.98 0.71 -26.49
C ARG A 93 -14.26 -0.60 -26.20
N ASP A 94 -12.94 -0.56 -26.22
CA ASP A 94 -12.12 -1.73 -25.95
C ASP A 94 -12.20 -2.20 -24.49
N PHE A 95 -12.47 -1.32 -23.53
CA PHE A 95 -12.65 -1.74 -22.12
C PHE A 95 -13.76 -2.77 -21.94
N GLU A 96 -14.87 -2.62 -22.67
CA GLU A 96 -15.99 -3.57 -22.61
C GLU A 96 -15.57 -4.96 -23.12
N ASN A 97 -14.70 -5.00 -24.13
CA ASN A 97 -14.25 -6.23 -24.75
C ASN A 97 -13.13 -6.92 -23.97
N PHE A 98 -12.27 -6.15 -23.29
CA PHE A 98 -11.09 -6.65 -22.60
C PHE A 98 -11.24 -6.70 -21.08
N THR A 99 -12.46 -6.81 -20.55
CA THR A 99 -12.65 -7.07 -19.11
C THR A 99 -12.29 -8.53 -18.82
N PRO A 100 -11.09 -8.84 -18.27
CA PRO A 100 -10.75 -10.21 -17.96
C PRO A 100 -11.66 -10.68 -16.82
N VAL A 101 -11.96 -11.99 -16.80
CA VAL A 101 -12.62 -12.60 -15.64
C VAL A 101 -11.76 -12.29 -14.40
N PRO A 102 -12.31 -11.61 -13.38
CA PRO A 102 -11.53 -11.29 -12.20
C PRO A 102 -11.02 -12.59 -11.60
N ASN A 103 -9.72 -12.63 -11.28
CA ASN A 103 -9.13 -13.71 -10.48
C ASN A 103 -9.64 -13.59 -9.04
N ALA A 104 -10.93 -13.89 -8.88
CA ALA A 104 -11.67 -13.69 -7.66
C ALA A 104 -11.27 -14.78 -6.66
N TRP A 105 -10.98 -14.34 -5.45
CA TRP A 105 -10.76 -15.21 -4.30
C TRP A 105 -12.10 -15.41 -3.60
N SER A 106 -12.46 -16.66 -3.36
CA SER A 106 -13.62 -16.98 -2.52
C SER A 106 -13.29 -16.73 -1.05
N LEU A 107 -14.31 -16.43 -0.24
CA LEU A 107 -14.14 -16.22 1.20
C LEU A 107 -13.50 -17.45 1.89
N GLU A 108 -13.82 -18.65 1.40
CA GLU A 108 -13.22 -19.89 1.89
C GLU A 108 -11.71 -19.94 1.60
N GLU A 109 -11.30 -19.66 0.36
CA GLU A 109 -9.89 -19.61 -0.01
C GLU A 109 -9.12 -18.53 0.75
N GLU A 110 -9.72 -17.36 0.97
CA GLU A 110 -9.12 -16.29 1.77
C GLU A 110 -8.89 -16.76 3.22
N MET A 111 -9.87 -17.44 3.82
CA MET A 111 -9.75 -17.99 5.18
C MET A 111 -8.69 -19.08 5.27
N ILE A 112 -8.67 -20.01 4.31
CA ILE A 112 -7.66 -21.07 4.23
C ILE A 112 -6.26 -20.45 4.10
N PHE A 113 -6.10 -19.46 3.24
CA PHE A 113 -4.84 -18.75 3.06
C PHE A 113 -4.40 -18.05 4.35
N GLU A 114 -5.27 -17.28 5.01
CA GLU A 114 -4.94 -16.57 6.25
C GLU A 114 -4.55 -17.54 7.37
N ASN A 115 -5.32 -18.60 7.59
CA ASN A 115 -5.07 -19.59 8.63
C ASN A 115 -3.76 -20.36 8.36
N THR A 116 -3.55 -20.77 7.11
CA THR A 116 -2.32 -21.48 6.72
C THR A 116 -1.11 -20.56 6.84
N LEU A 117 -1.19 -19.31 6.39
CA LEU A 117 -0.12 -18.32 6.53
C LEU A 117 0.27 -18.08 8.00
N GLN A 118 -0.70 -18.09 8.93
CA GLN A 118 -0.44 -17.94 10.37
C GLN A 118 0.31 -19.15 10.96
N SER A 119 0.01 -20.37 10.50
CA SER A 119 0.60 -21.59 11.05
C SER A 119 1.97 -21.94 10.44
N VAL A 120 2.13 -21.83 9.12
CA VAL A 120 3.38 -22.22 8.41
C VAL A 120 4.29 -21.04 8.05
N GLY A 121 3.79 -19.81 8.13
CA GLY A 121 4.49 -18.61 7.68
C GLY A 121 4.61 -18.54 6.15
N LYS A 122 5.67 -17.91 5.63
CA LYS A 122 5.88 -17.66 4.19
C LYS A 122 6.34 -18.90 3.39
N ASN A 123 5.89 -20.08 3.78
CA ASN A 123 6.16 -21.30 3.03
C ASN A 123 5.05 -21.52 2.00
N PHE A 124 5.22 -20.91 0.82
CA PHE A 124 4.22 -20.96 -0.25
C PHE A 124 3.98 -22.37 -0.81
N SER A 125 4.97 -23.27 -0.73
CA SER A 125 4.76 -24.67 -1.09
C SER A 125 3.78 -25.37 -0.14
N LYS A 126 3.83 -25.06 1.16
CA LYS A 126 2.86 -25.57 2.14
C LYS A 126 1.49 -24.89 2.03
N ILE A 127 1.46 -23.58 1.71
CA ILE A 127 0.19 -22.88 1.45
C ILE A 127 -0.49 -23.46 0.21
N HIS A 128 0.27 -23.78 -0.83
CA HIS A 128 -0.24 -24.43 -2.04
C HIS A 128 -0.80 -25.83 -1.78
N GLN A 129 -0.27 -26.58 -0.82
CA GLN A 129 -0.87 -27.86 -0.42
C GLN A 129 -2.29 -27.70 0.16
N ALA A 130 -2.58 -26.56 0.80
CA ALA A 130 -3.92 -26.23 1.29
C ALA A 130 -4.83 -25.64 0.20
N LEU A 131 -4.23 -25.07 -0.87
CA LEU A 131 -4.92 -24.44 -2.00
C LEU A 131 -4.30 -24.94 -3.33
N PRO A 132 -4.60 -26.19 -3.73
CA PRO A 132 -3.97 -26.81 -4.90
C PRO A 132 -4.44 -26.18 -6.22
N ASP A 133 -5.63 -25.58 -6.25
CA ASP A 133 -6.19 -24.95 -7.44
C ASP A 133 -5.57 -23.58 -7.75
N ARG A 134 -4.75 -23.05 -6.83
CA ARG A 134 -4.08 -21.76 -6.97
C ARG A 134 -2.61 -21.96 -7.30
N SER A 135 -2.13 -21.33 -8.36
CA SER A 135 -0.71 -21.37 -8.69
C SER A 135 0.13 -20.69 -7.62
N ILE A 136 1.40 -21.07 -7.48
CA ILE A 136 2.32 -20.41 -6.55
C ILE A 136 2.42 -18.90 -6.86
N GLY A 137 2.35 -18.52 -8.14
CA GLY A 137 2.33 -17.11 -8.57
C GLY A 137 1.14 -16.36 -7.99
N ASP A 138 -0.07 -16.92 -8.09
CA ASP A 138 -1.30 -16.33 -7.55
C ASP A 138 -1.24 -16.18 -6.03
N LEU A 139 -0.70 -17.18 -5.33
CA LEU A 139 -0.54 -17.14 -3.87
C LEU A 139 0.41 -16.01 -3.44
N VAL A 140 1.51 -15.84 -4.16
CA VAL A 140 2.48 -14.77 -3.91
C VAL A 140 1.87 -13.41 -4.23
N GLU A 141 1.16 -13.27 -5.35
CA GLU A 141 0.46 -12.04 -5.70
C GLU A 141 -0.56 -11.65 -4.63
N TYR A 142 -1.38 -12.61 -4.20
CA TYR A 142 -2.37 -12.42 -3.14
C TYR A 142 -1.73 -12.04 -1.81
N TYR A 143 -0.61 -12.66 -1.43
CA TYR A 143 0.13 -12.29 -0.22
C TYR A 143 0.47 -10.80 -0.16
N TYR A 144 0.96 -10.23 -1.27
CA TYR A 144 1.32 -8.81 -1.30
C TYR A 144 0.10 -7.89 -1.28
N LYS A 145 -1.01 -8.28 -1.92
CA LYS A 145 -2.30 -7.58 -1.80
C LYS A 145 -2.83 -7.59 -0.37
N TRP A 146 -2.87 -8.78 0.26
CA TRP A 146 -3.31 -8.99 1.64
C TRP A 146 -2.47 -8.20 2.65
N LYS A 147 -1.14 -8.29 2.54
CA LYS A 147 -0.21 -7.60 3.44
C LYS A 147 -0.41 -6.08 3.40
N ASN A 148 -0.61 -5.53 2.21
CA ASN A 148 -0.88 -4.10 2.03
C ASN A 148 -2.22 -3.71 2.65
N LYS A 149 -3.28 -4.51 2.45
CA LYS A 149 -4.59 -4.32 3.07
C LYS A 149 -4.50 -4.32 4.60
N LYS A 150 -3.87 -5.33 5.21
CA LYS A 150 -3.68 -5.41 6.68
C LYS A 150 -2.89 -4.22 7.22
N LYS A 151 -1.83 -3.79 6.53
CA LYS A 151 -1.07 -2.59 6.93
C LYS A 151 -1.94 -1.33 6.94
N LEU A 152 -2.79 -1.16 5.93
CA LEU A 152 -3.74 -0.04 5.87
C LEU A 152 -4.77 -0.12 7.02
N GLU A 153 -5.36 -1.30 7.25
CA GLU A 153 -6.32 -1.52 8.34
C GLU A 153 -5.72 -1.19 9.71
N LEU A 154 -4.47 -1.60 9.96
CA LEU A 154 -3.74 -1.26 11.19
C LEU A 154 -3.50 0.25 11.34
N ARG A 155 -3.18 0.96 10.24
CA ARG A 155 -3.03 2.42 10.27
C ARG A 155 -4.37 3.12 10.56
N LEU A 156 -5.43 2.70 9.90
CA LEU A 156 -6.77 3.27 10.08
C LEU A 156 -7.33 2.98 11.48
N SER A 157 -7.10 1.79 12.02
CA SER A 157 -7.53 1.43 13.39
C SER A 157 -6.78 2.25 14.45
N ALA A 158 -5.46 2.44 14.28
CA ALA A 158 -4.68 3.32 15.13
C ALA A 158 -5.20 4.76 15.09
N GLU A 159 -5.58 5.26 13.91
CA GLU A 159 -6.14 6.60 13.75
C GLU A 159 -7.51 6.73 14.43
N ARG A 160 -8.41 5.75 14.25
CA ARG A 160 -9.71 5.69 14.95
C ARG A 160 -9.54 5.68 16.46
N ILE A 161 -8.51 5.03 17.00
CA ILE A 161 -8.22 5.03 18.43
C ILE A 161 -7.77 6.41 18.90
N ARG A 162 -6.93 7.12 18.13
CA ARG A 162 -6.49 8.49 18.44
C ARG A 162 -7.66 9.47 18.43
N THR A 163 -8.48 9.46 17.37
CA THR A 163 -9.62 10.36 17.26
C THR A 163 -10.66 10.10 18.35
N ARG A 164 -10.90 8.83 18.71
CA ARG A 164 -11.75 8.49 19.87
C ARG A 164 -11.18 8.99 21.20
N LYS A 165 -9.86 8.89 21.41
CA LYS A 165 -9.21 9.44 22.61
C LYS A 165 -9.33 10.97 22.66
N MET A 166 -9.11 11.65 21.54
CA MET A 166 -9.29 13.11 21.44
C MET A 166 -10.75 13.53 21.61
N ALA A 167 -11.69 12.83 20.99
CA ALA A 167 -13.12 13.10 21.17
C ALA A 167 -13.56 12.88 22.62
N LYS A 168 -13.04 11.84 23.29
CA LYS A 168 -13.26 11.62 24.73
C LYS A 168 -12.65 12.72 25.59
N SER A 169 -11.46 13.23 25.26
CA SER A 169 -10.84 14.33 26.02
C SER A 169 -11.57 15.66 25.80
N VAL A 170 -12.01 15.95 24.58
CA VAL A 170 -12.82 17.14 24.26
C VAL A 170 -14.19 17.05 24.94
N LEU A 171 -14.83 15.89 24.91
CA LEU A 171 -16.10 15.67 25.60
C LEU A 171 -15.93 15.82 27.11
N ALA A 172 -14.88 15.24 27.70
CA ALA A 172 -14.58 15.42 29.12
C ALA A 172 -14.37 16.91 29.47
N LEU A 173 -13.63 17.67 28.66
CA LEU A 173 -13.46 19.12 28.87
C LEU A 173 -14.79 19.89 28.79
N SER A 174 -15.68 19.51 27.86
CA SER A 174 -17.01 20.13 27.74
C SER A 174 -17.96 19.77 28.90
N VAL A 175 -17.87 18.56 29.45
CA VAL A 175 -18.63 18.13 30.63
C VAL A 175 -18.16 18.89 31.87
N VAL A 176 -16.84 19.07 32.01
CA VAL A 176 -16.29 19.87 33.12
C VAL A 176 -16.72 21.35 33.02
N HIS A 177 -16.87 21.91 31.81
CA HIS A 177 -17.42 23.26 31.64
C HIS A 177 -18.91 23.37 32.02
N SER A 178 -19.72 22.34 31.73
CA SER A 178 -21.16 22.34 32.06
C SER A 178 -21.43 22.19 33.57
N GLU A 179 -20.51 21.63 34.34
CA GLU A 179 -20.65 21.52 35.81
C GLU A 179 -20.29 22.84 36.53
N CYS A 180 -19.56 23.76 35.89
CA CYS A 180 -19.19 25.06 36.48
C CYS A 180 -20.32 26.11 36.40
N GLU A 181 -21.25 26.00 35.45
CA GLU A 181 -22.31 27.01 35.26
C GLU A 181 -23.49 26.86 36.23
N ASN A 182 -23.59 25.77 37.00
CA ASN A 182 -24.69 25.53 37.94
C ASN A 182 -24.40 25.92 39.41
N ILE A 183 -23.31 26.65 39.69
CA ILE A 183 -22.93 27.02 41.08
C ILE A 183 -22.89 28.55 41.30
N TYR A 184 -23.15 29.38 40.28
CA TYR A 184 -23.10 30.84 40.41
C TYR A 184 -24.50 31.49 40.38
N GLU A 185 -25.43 31.01 41.21
CA GLU A 185 -26.60 31.81 41.57
C GLU A 185 -27.06 31.52 43.00
N PHE A 186 -26.17 31.77 43.97
CA PHE A 186 -26.60 31.96 45.35
C PHE A 186 -25.65 32.88 46.15
N SER A 187 -26.13 34.12 46.31
CA SER A 187 -26.01 34.93 47.51
C SER A 187 -24.78 35.81 47.76
N SER A 188 -25.15 36.99 48.28
CA SER A 188 -24.44 37.89 49.18
C SER A 188 -23.70 39.03 48.49
N ASP A 189 -24.32 40.21 48.42
CA ASP A 189 -24.40 41.20 49.53
C ASP A 189 -23.02 41.57 50.10
N SER A 190 -22.72 42.86 49.91
CA SER A 190 -22.32 43.81 50.96
C SER A 190 -20.92 44.42 50.91
N ASN A 191 -20.96 45.77 50.97
CA ASN A 191 -19.99 46.76 51.46
C ASN A 191 -18.84 47.19 50.52
N ASP A 192 -18.45 48.47 50.41
CA ASP A 192 -18.52 49.54 51.42
C ASP A 192 -18.37 50.97 50.85
N VAL A 193 -19.02 51.92 51.57
CA VAL A 193 -18.65 53.33 51.91
C VAL A 193 -18.13 54.33 50.88
N THR A 194 -18.84 55.46 50.78
CA THR A 194 -18.30 56.82 51.03
C THR A 194 -19.40 57.75 51.57
N GLN A 195 -19.16 58.34 52.74
CA GLN A 195 -19.96 59.43 53.32
C GLN A 195 -19.54 60.78 52.72
N ILE A 196 -20.49 61.68 52.44
CA ILE A 196 -20.29 63.14 52.56
C ILE A 196 -21.60 63.79 53.01
N GLU A 197 -21.51 64.56 54.09
CA GLU A 197 -22.55 65.38 54.73
C GLU A 197 -23.10 66.48 53.80
N THR A 198 -24.35 66.93 54.03
CA THR A 198 -24.68 68.36 54.30
C THR A 198 -26.19 68.63 54.45
N THR A 199 -26.51 69.23 55.62
CA THR A 199 -27.46 70.35 55.85
C THR A 199 -29.00 70.20 55.77
N LYS A 200 -29.59 70.36 56.98
CA LYS A 200 -30.64 71.33 57.40
C LYS A 200 -32.01 71.37 56.67
N LYS A 201 -33.02 70.94 57.44
CA LYS A 201 -34.12 71.75 58.02
C LYS A 201 -34.99 72.59 57.05
N ASN A 202 -36.21 72.12 56.78
CA ASN A 202 -37.45 72.75 57.23
C ASN A 202 -38.61 71.76 57.18
#